data_AF-A0A7S2J2C4-F1
#
_entry.id   AF-A0A7S2J2C4-F1
#
_cell.length_a   1.000
_cell.length_b   1.000
_cell.length_c   1.000
_cell.angle_alpha   90.00
_cell.angle_beta   90.00
_cell.angle_gamma   90.00
#
_symmetry.space_group_name_H-M   'P 1'
#
loop_
_entity.id
_entity.type
_entity.pdbx_description
1 polymer ?
#
loop_
_entity_poly.entity_id
_entity_poly.type
_entity_poly.pdbx_seq_one_letter_code
_entity_poly.pdbx_strand_id
1 'polypeptide(L)'
;WRWLSPRMLALVGEKNIYHWNLETANSTPEVIFQRSGKLAEANSQIISYAANSQLSWCLLTAISTQDQGRTIDGNMQLYSVEKKQQQMLEGHAGCFGNVTVTDGEGPAGLL
;
A
#
# COMPACT_ATOMS: atom_id res chain seq x y z
N TRP A 1 -3.08 -3.20 10.45
CA TRP A 1 -1.61 -3.06 10.50
C TRP A 1 -0.98 -4.29 9.88
N ARG A 2 0.29 -4.25 9.47
CA ARG A 2 1.02 -5.39 8.89
C ARG A 2 2.53 -5.22 9.06
N TRP A 3 3.28 -6.29 9.29
CA TRP A 3 4.75 -6.28 9.21
C TRP A 3 5.24 -6.19 7.77
N LEU A 4 6.14 -5.24 7.49
CA LEU A 4 6.84 -5.11 6.20
C LEU A 4 8.21 -5.81 6.22
N SER A 5 8.83 -5.85 7.39
CA SER A 5 10.05 -6.61 7.70
C SER A 5 10.03 -7.00 9.18
N PRO A 6 10.98 -7.80 9.69
CA PRO A 6 11.05 -8.16 11.11
C PRO A 6 11.11 -6.97 12.09
N ARG A 7 11.46 -5.77 11.59
CA ARG A 7 11.63 -4.56 12.40
C ARG A 7 10.86 -3.36 11.85
N MET A 8 10.02 -3.54 10.82
CA MET A 8 9.25 -2.44 10.25
C MET A 8 7.76 -2.79 10.23
N LEU A 9 6.96 -1.95 10.90
CA LEU A 9 5.52 -2.10 11.01
C LEU A 9 4.81 -1.04 10.17
N ALA A 10 3.88 -1.47 9.32
CA ALA A 10 2.92 -0.58 8.68
C ALA A 10 1.64 -0.46 9.50
N LEU A 11 1.29 0.77 9.84
CA LEU A 11 0.04 1.12 10.51
C LEU A 11 -0.89 1.79 9.50
N VAL A 12 -2.07 1.22 9.32
CA VAL A 12 -3.11 1.79 8.46
C VAL A 12 -4.07 2.55 9.37
N GLY A 13 -3.85 3.85 9.52
CA GLY A 13 -4.76 4.74 10.24
C GLY A 13 -5.96 5.14 9.37
N GLU A 14 -6.94 5.82 9.96
CA GLU A 14 -8.17 6.26 9.27
C GLU A 14 -7.88 7.12 8.03
N LYS A 15 -6.92 8.06 8.15
CA LYS A 15 -6.56 9.00 7.07
C LYS A 15 -5.16 8.79 6.52
N ASN A 16 -4.22 8.38 7.37
CA ASN A 16 -2.81 8.28 7.03
C ASN A 16 -2.33 6.84 7.14
N ILE A 17 -1.37 6.50 6.28
CA ILE A 17 -0.60 5.26 6.35
C ILE A 17 0.75 5.61 6.93
N TYR A 18 1.18 4.86 7.93
CA TYR A 18 2.43 5.09 8.64
C TYR A 18 3.36 3.89 8.54
N HIS A 19 4.66 4.14 8.47
CA HIS A 19 5.68 3.12 8.74
C HIS A 19 6.37 3.44 10.06
N TRP A 20 6.66 2.40 10.83
CA TRP A 20 7.37 2.53 12.09
C TRP A 20 8.58 1.59 12.08
N ASN A 21 9.77 2.18 12.06
CA ASN A 21 11.03 1.45 12.13
C ASN A 21 11.44 1.22 13.60
N LEU A 22 11.35 -0.02 14.05
CA LEU A 22 11.65 -0.45 15.43
C LEU A 22 13.13 -0.78 15.65
N GLU A 23 14.02 -0.60 14.66
CA GLU A 23 15.47 -0.72 14.87
C GLU A 23 16.03 0.48 15.61
N THR A 24 15.48 1.66 15.33
CA THR A 24 15.90 2.91 15.96
C THR A 24 15.24 3.05 17.33
N ALA A 25 16.06 3.18 18.38
CA ALA A 25 15.56 3.43 19.73
C ALA A 25 14.75 4.73 19.78
N ASN A 26 13.59 4.70 20.47
CA ASN A 26 12.67 5.83 20.62
C ASN A 26 12.08 6.37 19.30
N SER A 27 12.09 5.60 18.22
CA SER A 27 11.39 5.98 16.99
C SER A 27 9.88 6.05 17.18
N THR A 28 9.21 6.85 16.36
CA THR A 28 7.76 6.95 16.30
C THR A 28 7.27 6.62 14.88
N PRO A 29 5.97 6.29 14.69
CA PRO A 29 5.41 6.07 13.37
C PRO A 29 5.46 7.33 12.49
N GLU A 30 5.98 7.20 11.28
CA GLU A 30 6.12 8.28 10.29
C GLU A 30 5.04 8.16 9.22
N VAL A 31 4.42 9.28 8.82
CA VAL A 31 3.42 9.29 7.74
C VAL A 31 4.13 9.06 6.41
N ILE A 32 3.68 8.04 5.66
CA ILE A 32 4.16 7.79 4.31
C ILE A 32 3.24 8.45 3.29
N PHE A 33 1.93 8.23 3.39
CA PHE A 33 0.94 8.86 2.52
C PHE A 33 -0.45 8.89 3.16
N GLN A 34 -1.35 9.67 2.55
CA GLN A 34 -2.75 9.75 2.92
C GLN A 34 -3.61 8.85 2.04
N ARG A 35 -4.63 8.24 2.64
CA ARG A 35 -5.69 7.57 1.86
C ARG A 35 -6.31 8.59 0.90
N SER A 36 -6.64 8.16 -0.31
CA SER A 36 -7.18 9.04 -1.33
C SER A 36 -8.27 8.36 -2.16
N GLY A 37 -9.02 9.18 -2.90
CA GLY A 37 -10.19 8.73 -3.68
C GLY A 37 -11.16 7.92 -2.82
N LYS A 38 -11.70 6.84 -3.40
CA LYS A 38 -12.62 5.92 -2.72
C LYS A 38 -12.05 5.31 -1.43
N LEU A 39 -10.72 5.21 -1.27
CA LEU A 39 -10.10 4.64 -0.07
C LEU A 39 -10.10 5.60 1.12
N ALA A 40 -10.35 6.90 0.88
CA ALA A 40 -10.51 7.91 1.94
C ALA A 40 -11.95 7.99 2.45
N GLU A 41 -12.90 7.31 1.80
CA GLU A 41 -14.31 7.33 2.17
C GLU A 41 -14.60 6.36 3.33
N ALA A 42 -15.57 6.72 4.18
CA ALA A 42 -15.89 5.95 5.38
C ALA A 42 -16.52 4.56 5.10
N ASN A 43 -17.12 4.38 3.92
CA ASN A 43 -17.69 3.11 3.47
C ASN A 43 -16.64 2.15 2.88
N SER A 44 -15.37 2.56 2.82
CA SER A 44 -14.28 1.76 2.28
C SER A 44 -13.62 0.94 3.37
N GLN A 45 -13.71 -0.39 3.27
CA GLN A 45 -13.06 -1.31 4.18
C GLN A 45 -11.67 -1.66 3.65
N ILE A 46 -10.62 -1.27 4.38
CA ILE A 46 -9.25 -1.68 4.03
C ILE A 46 -9.08 -3.17 4.29
N ILE A 47 -8.63 -3.90 3.27
CA ILE A 47 -8.42 -5.36 3.34
C ILE A 47 -6.97 -5.77 3.18
N SER A 48 -6.14 -4.94 2.54
CA SER A 48 -4.71 -5.26 2.37
C SER A 48 -3.85 -4.01 2.30
N TYR A 49 -2.59 -4.19 2.68
CA TYR A 49 -1.53 -3.23 2.50
C TYR A 49 -0.24 -3.98 2.14
N ALA A 50 0.45 -3.53 1.10
CA ALA A 50 1.73 -4.07 0.67
C ALA A 50 2.72 -2.93 0.38
N ALA A 51 4.01 -3.23 0.52
CA ALA A 51 5.09 -2.40 0.01
C ALA A 51 6.07 -3.29 -0.76
N ASN A 52 6.75 -2.75 -1.77
CA ASN A 52 7.79 -3.50 -2.47
C ASN A 52 9.03 -3.67 -1.57
N SER A 53 9.96 -4.53 -1.99
CA SER A 53 11.17 -4.85 -1.23
C SER A 53 12.06 -3.63 -0.90
N GLN A 54 12.00 -2.57 -1.72
CA GLN A 54 12.74 -1.32 -1.53
C GLN A 54 11.96 -0.25 -0.77
N LEU A 55 10.70 -0.53 -0.39
CA LEU A 55 9.77 0.44 0.23
C LEU A 55 9.53 1.72 -0.61
N SER A 56 9.90 1.70 -1.89
CA SER A 56 9.71 2.81 -2.83
C SER A 56 8.29 2.85 -3.40
N TRP A 57 7.55 1.75 -3.31
CA TRP A 57 6.16 1.61 -3.72
C TRP A 57 5.31 1.01 -2.60
N CYS A 58 4.12 1.57 -2.45
CA CYS A 58 3.11 1.12 -1.51
C CYS A 58 1.80 0.85 -2.25
N LEU A 59 1.07 -0.18 -1.85
CA LEU A 59 -0.25 -0.52 -2.38
C LEU A 59 -1.22 -0.66 -1.21
N LEU A 60 -2.23 0.20 -1.16
CA LEU A 60 -3.36 0.07 -0.24
C LEU A 60 -4.55 -0.49 -1.02
N THR A 61 -5.18 -1.54 -0.50
CA THR A 61 -6.34 -2.19 -1.13
C THR A 61 -7.53 -2.12 -0.19
N ALA A 62 -8.66 -1.70 -0.74
CA ALA A 62 -9.92 -1.60 -0.03
C ALA A 62 -11.05 -2.20 -0.86
N ILE A 63 -12.11 -2.61 -0.17
CA ILE A 63 -13.37 -3.00 -0.79
C ILE A 63 -14.49 -2.11 -0.29
N SER A 64 -15.49 -1.90 -1.15
CA SER A 64 -16.72 -1.21 -0.82
C SER A 64 -17.91 -1.91 -1.48
N THR A 65 -19.11 -1.66 -0.97
CA THR A 65 -20.36 -2.10 -1.61
C THR A 65 -21.32 -0.92 -1.70
N GLN A 66 -22.00 -0.79 -2.84
CA GLN A 66 -22.97 0.29 -3.09
C GLN A 66 -24.42 -0.21 -3.08
N ASP A 67 -24.62 -1.53 -3.08
CA ASP A 67 -25.90 -2.20 -3.32
C ASP A 67 -26.29 -3.13 -2.17
N GLN A 68 -25.98 -2.71 -0.93
CA GLN A 68 -26.25 -3.47 0.29
C GLN A 68 -25.59 -4.86 0.32
N GLY A 69 -24.38 -4.97 -0.24
CA GLY A 69 -23.55 -6.18 -0.16
C GLY A 69 -23.76 -7.19 -1.27
N ARG A 70 -24.48 -6.85 -2.36
CA ARG A 70 -24.64 -7.77 -3.50
C ARG A 70 -23.40 -7.80 -4.38
N THR A 71 -22.73 -6.67 -4.54
CA THR A 71 -21.46 -6.53 -5.27
C THR A 71 -20.37 -5.96 -4.37
N ILE A 72 -19.13 -6.36 -4.68
CA ILE A 72 -17.92 -5.94 -3.97
C ILE A 72 -17.00 -5.25 -4.98
N ASP A 73 -16.89 -3.93 -4.86
CA ASP A 73 -15.98 -3.11 -5.64
C ASP A 73 -14.60 -3.16 -4.99
N GLY A 74 -13.57 -3.52 -5.77
CA GLY A 74 -12.17 -3.46 -5.36
C GLY A 74 -11.53 -2.16 -5.78
N ASN A 75 -10.95 -1.43 -4.84
CA ASN A 75 -10.25 -0.17 -5.09
C ASN A 75 -8.84 -0.23 -4.51
N MET A 76 -7.86 0.24 -5.26
CA MET A 76 -6.47 0.27 -4.85
C MET A 76 -5.86 1.65 -5.03
N GLN A 77 -4.99 2.02 -4.11
CA GLN A 77 -4.14 3.19 -4.19
C GLN A 77 -2.70 2.73 -4.27
N LEU A 78 -2.12 2.86 -5.47
CA LEU A 78 -0.69 2.67 -5.70
C LEU A 78 0.01 4.00 -5.44
N TYR A 79 0.97 4.02 -4.54
CA TYR A 79 1.71 5.21 -4.13
C TYR A 79 3.22 5.02 -4.34
N SER A 80 3.85 5.97 -5.03
CA SER A 80 5.30 6.07 -5.15
C SER A 80 5.84 6.99 -4.06
N VAL A 81 6.65 6.43 -3.16
CA VAL A 81 7.22 7.17 -2.03
C VAL A 81 8.22 8.23 -2.50
N GLU A 82 9.09 7.87 -3.43
CA GLU A 82 10.11 8.77 -3.97
C GLU A 82 9.49 9.93 -4.77
N LYS A 83 8.55 9.62 -5.66
CA LYS A 83 7.91 10.63 -6.52
C LYS A 83 6.81 11.42 -5.80
N LYS A 84 6.35 10.95 -4.65
CA LYS A 84 5.17 11.47 -3.92
C LYS A 84 3.93 11.58 -4.82
N GLN A 85 3.78 10.60 -5.70
CA GLN A 85 2.69 10.50 -6.66
C GLN A 85 1.88 9.23 -6.41
N GLN A 86 0.64 9.26 -6.84
CA GLN A 86 -0.27 8.15 -6.65
C GLN A 86 -1.15 7.91 -7.88
N GLN A 87 -1.58 6.67 -8.02
CA GLN A 87 -2.53 6.24 -9.02
C GLN A 87 -3.64 5.42 -8.34
N MET A 88 -4.88 5.78 -8.63
CA MET A 88 -6.03 4.96 -8.24
C MET A 88 -6.21 3.86 -9.29
N LEU A 89 -6.42 2.64 -8.82
CA LEU A 89 -6.62 1.45 -9.64
C LEU A 89 -7.89 0.74 -9.19
N GLU A 90 -8.58 0.10 -10.13
CA GLU A 90 -9.64 -0.84 -9.82
C GLU A 90 -9.03 -2.25 -9.71
N GLY A 91 -9.36 -2.96 -8.64
CA GLY A 91 -8.90 -4.32 -8.42
C GLY A 91 -9.07 -4.79 -6.98
N HIS A 92 -9.24 -6.10 -6.83
CA HIS A 92 -9.58 -6.74 -5.54
C HIS A 92 -8.36 -7.17 -4.74
N ALA A 93 -7.24 -7.43 -5.42
CA ALA A 93 -6.00 -7.87 -4.80
C ALA A 93 -4.81 -7.45 -5.66
N GLY A 94 -3.67 -7.23 -5.00
CA GLY A 94 -2.41 -6.94 -5.66
C GLY A 94 -1.23 -7.24 -4.74
N CYS A 95 -0.07 -7.46 -5.33
CA CYS A 95 1.18 -7.74 -4.64
C CYS A 95 2.35 -7.29 -5.50
N PHE A 96 3.49 -7.01 -4.87
CA PHE A 96 4.72 -6.71 -5.61
C PHE A 96 5.53 -7.97 -5.84
N GLY A 97 6.16 -8.05 -7.02
CA GLY A 97 7.10 -9.10 -7.38
C GLY A 97 8.41 -8.52 -7.89
N ASN A 98 9.53 -9.15 -7.53
CA ASN A 98 10.83 -8.89 -8.13
C ASN A 98 11.02 -9.90 -9.27
N VAL A 99 11.25 -9.42 -10.50
CA VAL A 99 11.52 -10.29 -11.65
C VAL A 99 12.90 -9.94 -12.21
N THR A 100 13.74 -10.96 -12.35
CA THR A 100 15.00 -10.82 -13.08
C THR A 100 14.71 -10.99 -14.56
N VAL A 101 14.83 -9.90 -15.33
CA VAL A 101 14.71 -9.96 -16.79
C VAL A 101 16.09 -10.30 -17.34
N THR A 102 16.21 -11.45 -18.00
CA THR A 102 17.46 -11.86 -18.64
C THR A 102 17.50 -11.26 -20.04
N ASP A 103 17.77 -9.95 -20.11
CA ASP A 103 18.27 -9.25 -21.31
C ASP A 103 18.76 -7.85 -20.88
N GLY A 104 19.96 -7.80 -20.29
CA GLY A 104 20.72 -6.57 -20.05
C GLY A 104 20.27 -5.70 -18.86
N GLU A 105 21.14 -5.63 -17.85
CA GLU A 105 21.16 -4.64 -16.75
C GLU A 105 20.00 -4.62 -15.72
N GLY A 106 20.16 -5.48 -14.69
CA GLY A 106 19.63 -5.23 -13.35
C GLY A 106 18.17 -5.63 -13.08
N PRO A 107 17.77 -5.82 -11.82
CA PRO A 107 16.40 -6.18 -11.47
C PRO A 107 15.44 -5.01 -11.73
N ALA A 108 14.45 -5.23 -12.60
CA ALA A 108 13.34 -4.31 -12.82
C ALA A 108 12.14 -4.77 -11.96
N GLY A 109 11.65 -3.89 -11.09
CA GLY A 109 10.45 -4.15 -10.29
C GLY A 109 9.18 -4.09 -11.15
N LEU A 110 8.27 -5.06 -10.99
CA LEU A 110 6.95 -5.05 -11.63
C LEU A 110 5.88 -4.71 -10.59
N LEU A 111 4.88 -3.94 -11.04
CA LEU A 111 3.70 -3.52 -10.26
C LEU A 111 2.68 -4.64 -10.12
#